data_AF-A0A955U0U1-F1
#
_entry.id   AF-A0A955U0U1-F1
#
_cell.length_a   1.000
_cell.length_b   1.000
_cell.length_c   1.000
_cell.angle_alpha   90.00
_cell.angle_beta   90.00
_cell.angle_gamma   90.00
#
_symmetry.space_group_name_H-M   'P 1'
#
loop_
_entity.id
_entity.type
_entity.pdbx_description
1 polymer ?
#
loop_
_entity_poly.entity_id
_entity_poly.type
_entity_poly.pdbx_seq_one_letter_code
_entity_poly.pdbx_strand_id
1 'polypeptide(L)'
;MDDVIFEEFKGTGNLEIVLDRKLAEKRIFPSIDIHKSGTRKEELLIEPEELQRIWLLRKVLLPMGLHDTMELLLQKMGETKNNAQFIQQMNS
;
A
#
# COMPACT_ATOMS: atom_id res chain seq x y z
N MET A 1 -18.50 0.77 18.93
CA MET A 1 -18.64 2.25 18.98
C MET A 1 -17.59 2.85 18.05
N ASP A 2 -16.32 2.51 18.23
CA ASP A 2 -15.22 2.92 17.36
C ASP A 2 -15.40 2.48 15.89
N ASP A 3 -15.89 1.27 15.65
CA ASP A 3 -16.16 0.79 14.27
C ASP A 3 -17.25 1.59 13.54
N VAL A 4 -18.25 2.07 14.28
CA VAL A 4 -19.36 2.87 13.71
C VAL A 4 -18.86 4.26 13.33
N ILE A 5 -18.06 4.86 14.22
CA ILE A 5 -17.43 6.16 13.98
C ILE A 5 -16.45 6.08 12.80
N PHE A 6 -15.67 4.99 12.70
CA PHE A 6 -14.77 4.76 11.58
C PHE A 6 -15.51 4.72 10.23
N GLU A 7 -16.61 3.98 10.15
CA GLU A 7 -17.41 3.89 8.91
C GLU A 7 -18.08 5.23 8.53
N GLU A 8 -18.51 6.03 9.51
CA GLU A 8 -19.03 7.39 9.27
C GLU A 8 -17.96 8.34 8.70
N PHE A 9 -16.74 8.31 9.26
CA PHE A 9 -15.64 9.13 8.76
C PHE A 9 -15.09 8.64 7.41
N LYS A 10 -15.10 7.33 7.18
CA LYS A 10 -14.76 6.70 5.90
C LYS A 10 -15.67 7.15 4.76
N GLY A 11 -16.95 7.34 5.03
CA GLY A 11 -17.89 7.91 4.07
C GLY A 11 -17.57 9.37 3.68
N THR A 12 -16.87 10.09 4.55
CA THR A 12 -16.58 11.52 4.43
C THR A 12 -15.19 11.80 3.85
N GLY A 13 -14.20 10.94 4.14
CA GLY A 13 -12.82 11.04 3.66
C GLY A 13 -12.62 10.49 2.24
N ASN A 14 -11.45 10.79 1.67
CA ASN A 14 -11.03 10.30 0.36
C ASN A 14 -9.67 9.57 0.38
N LEU A 15 -9.01 9.47 1.53
CA LEU A 15 -7.73 8.78 1.73
C LEU A 15 -7.77 8.02 3.05
N GLU A 16 -7.38 6.75 3.02
CA GLU A 16 -7.29 5.87 4.18
C GLU A 16 -5.90 5.22 4.23
N ILE A 17 -5.23 5.33 5.39
CA ILE A 17 -4.02 4.58 5.70
C ILE A 17 -4.35 3.68 6.88
N VAL A 18 -4.46 2.39 6.61
CA VAL A 18 -4.81 1.38 7.61
C VAL A 18 -3.52 0.77 8.15
N LEU A 19 -3.39 0.73 9.48
CA LEU A 19 -2.27 0.08 10.15
C LEU A 19 -2.72 -1.25 10.74
N ASP A 20 -1.89 -2.28 10.61
CA ASP A 20 -2.17 -3.61 11.13
C ASP A 20 -1.31 -3.93 12.37
N ARG A 21 -1.99 -4.39 13.43
CA ARG A 21 -1.35 -4.72 14.71
C ARG A 21 -0.41 -5.92 14.60
N LYS A 22 -0.73 -6.93 13.79
CA LYS A 22 0.09 -8.16 13.67
C LYS A 22 1.43 -7.86 13.02
N LEU A 23 1.48 -6.90 12.09
CA LEU A 23 2.73 -6.38 11.54
C LEU A 23 3.58 -5.70 12.63
N ALA A 24 2.95 -4.84 13.45
CA ALA A 24 3.64 -4.13 14.53
C ALA A 24 4.18 -5.08 15.62
N GLU A 25 3.39 -6.10 16.00
CA GLU A 25 3.79 -7.15 16.96
C GLU A 25 5.02 -7.93 16.47
N LYS A 26 5.15 -8.13 15.15
CA LYS A 26 6.31 -8.74 14.50
C LYS A 26 7.45 -7.76 14.20
N ARG A 27 7.32 -6.50 14.60
CA ARG A 27 8.30 -5.42 14.38
C ARG A 27 8.56 -5.11 12.90
N ILE A 28 7.57 -5.32 12.04
CA ILE A 28 7.62 -4.91 10.64
C ILE A 28 7.11 -3.47 10.55
N PHE A 29 8.00 -2.56 10.15
CA PHE A 29 7.70 -1.14 10.02
C PHE A 29 8.06 -0.63 8.62
N PRO A 30 7.18 0.21 8.00
CA PRO A 30 5.90 0.68 8.52
C PRO A 30 4.83 -0.42 8.51
N SER A 31 3.96 -0.44 9.53
CA SER A 31 2.96 -1.51 9.73
C SER A 31 1.67 -1.27 8.93
N ILE A 32 1.80 -0.94 7.64
CA ILE A 32 0.67 -0.55 6.78
C ILE A 32 -0.01 -1.78 6.17
N ASP A 33 -1.33 -1.84 6.25
CA ASP A 33 -2.14 -2.75 5.45
C ASP A 33 -2.33 -2.17 4.05
N ILE A 34 -1.47 -2.58 3.11
CA ILE A 34 -1.50 -2.09 1.74
C ILE A 34 -2.77 -2.52 0.99
N HIS A 35 -3.42 -3.61 1.39
CA HIS A 35 -4.63 -4.11 0.72
C HIS A 35 -5.83 -3.23 1.06
N LYS A 36 -5.89 -2.71 2.29
CA LYS A 36 -6.98 -1.84 2.76
C LYS A 36 -6.71 -0.34 2.56
N SER A 37 -5.45 0.06 2.46
CA SER A 37 -5.07 1.47 2.29
C SER A 37 -5.20 1.92 0.84
N GLY A 38 -5.72 3.14 0.63
CA GLY A 38 -5.94 3.69 -0.71
C GLY A 38 -6.46 5.11 -0.71
N THR A 39 -6.46 5.72 -1.90
CA THR A 39 -6.96 7.08 -2.14
C THR A 39 -7.97 7.05 -3.28
N ARG A 40 -9.11 7.70 -3.11
CA ARG A 40 -10.09 7.88 -4.17
C ARG A 40 -9.59 8.92 -5.17
N LYS A 41 -9.83 8.68 -6.47
CA LYS A 41 -9.37 9.53 -7.57
C LYS A 41 -7.84 9.70 -7.62
N GLU A 42 -7.10 8.63 -7.33
CA GLU A 42 -5.62 8.66 -7.37
C GLU A 42 -5.06 8.94 -8.77
N GLU A 43 -5.85 8.75 -9.83
CA GLU A 43 -5.52 9.15 -11.21
C GLU A 43 -5.35 10.65 -11.42
N LEU A 44 -5.82 11.48 -10.48
CA LEU A 44 -5.59 12.93 -10.50
C LEU A 44 -4.28 13.33 -9.82
N LEU A 45 -3.61 12.40 -9.15
CA LEU A 45 -2.43 12.65 -8.31
C LEU A 45 -1.17 11.97 -8.85
N ILE A 46 -1.34 10.91 -9.66
CA ILE A 46 -0.26 10.06 -10.13
C ILE A 46 -0.31 10.01 -11.65
N GLU A 47 0.85 10.11 -12.30
CA GLU A 47 0.95 9.98 -13.74
C GLU A 47 0.40 8.63 -14.23
N PRO A 48 -0.33 8.58 -15.36
CA PRO A 48 -1.03 7.37 -15.80
C PRO A 48 -0.15 6.12 -15.90
N GLU A 49 1.10 6.29 -16.36
CA GLU A 49 2.06 5.20 -16.49
C GLU A 49 2.49 4.63 -15.13
N GLU A 50 2.77 5.51 -14.15
CA GLU A 50 3.13 5.09 -12.80
C GLU A 50 1.94 4.43 -12.10
N LEU A 51 0.73 4.98 -12.28
CA LEU A 51 -0.49 4.43 -11.70
C LEU A 51 -0.75 3.00 -12.18
N GLN A 52 -0.60 2.75 -13.48
CA GLN A 52 -0.76 1.41 -14.04
C GLN A 52 0.21 0.41 -13.41
N ARG A 53 1.45 0.82 -13.13
CA ARG A 53 2.46 -0.03 -12.48
C ARG A 53 2.13 -0.29 -11.02
N ILE A 54 1.69 0.73 -10.28
CA ILE A 54 1.23 0.59 -8.90
C ILE A 54 0.05 -0.39 -8.82
N TRP A 55 -0.89 -0.32 -9.76
CA TRP A 55 -2.00 -1.28 -9.85
C TRP A 55 -1.55 -2.70 -10.13
N LEU A 56 -0.59 -2.89 -11.05
CA LEU A 56 -0.03 -4.21 -11.33
C LEU A 56 0.65 -4.79 -10.07
N LEU A 57 1.48 -3.99 -9.40
CA LEU A 57 2.10 -4.36 -8.12
C LEU A 57 1.05 -4.79 -7.10
N ARG A 58 0.00 -3.98 -6.89
CA ARG A 58 -1.10 -4.31 -5.97
C ARG A 58 -1.78 -5.63 -6.33
N LYS A 59 -1.99 -5.92 -7.63
CA LYS A 59 -2.56 -7.21 -8.08
C LYS A 59 -1.66 -8.40 -7.79
N VAL A 60 -0.34 -8.26 -8.00
CA VAL A 60 0.64 -9.30 -7.70
C VAL A 60 0.71 -9.59 -6.20
N LEU A 61 0.58 -8.57 -5.37
CA LEU A 61 0.62 -8.69 -3.91
C LEU A 61 -0.70 -9.23 -3.33
N LEU A 62 -1.85 -9.03 -3.99
CA LEU A 62 -3.18 -9.39 -3.48
C LEU A 62 -3.34 -10.85 -3.00
N PRO A 63 -2.84 -11.89 -3.69
CA PRO A 63 -2.95 -13.27 -3.22
C PRO A 63 -2.02 -13.59 -2.05
N MET A 64 -1.06 -12.73 -1.71
CA MET A 64 -0.12 -12.93 -0.62
C MET A 64 -0.75 -12.52 0.72
N GLY A 65 -0.30 -13.16 1.80
CA GLY A 65 -0.64 -12.71 3.15
C GLY A 65 0.01 -11.36 3.46
N LEU A 66 -0.68 -10.50 4.22
CA LEU A 66 -0.21 -9.14 4.54
C LEU A 66 1.24 -9.09 5.05
N HIS A 67 1.64 -10.06 5.84
CA HIS A 67 3.01 -10.20 6.34
C HIS A 67 4.03 -10.34 5.21
N ASP A 68 3.85 -11.35 4.36
CA ASP A 68 4.77 -11.69 3.27
C ASP A 68 4.78 -10.58 2.23
N THR A 69 3.63 -9.95 1.99
CA THR A 69 3.49 -8.74 1.17
C THR A 69 4.42 -7.63 1.67
N MET A 70 4.38 -7.30 2.96
CA MET A 70 5.17 -6.21 3.51
C MET A 70 6.67 -6.53 3.57
N GLU A 71 7.05 -7.76 3.89
CA GLU A 71 8.46 -8.18 3.84
C GLU A 71 9.02 -8.08 2.41
N LEU A 72 8.32 -8.63 1.43
CA LEU A 72 8.73 -8.57 0.02
C LEU A 72 8.84 -7.12 -0.47
N LEU A 73 7.84 -6.29 -0.15
CA LEU A 73 7.82 -4.90 -0.57
C LEU A 73 9.00 -4.13 0.05
N LEU A 74 9.24 -4.28 1.36
CA LEU A 74 10.35 -3.61 2.04
C LEU A 74 11.71 -4.07 1.53
N GLN A 75 11.87 -5.37 1.27
CA GLN A 75 13.07 -5.91 0.67
C GLN A 75 13.33 -5.25 -0.68
N LYS A 76 12.33 -5.22 -1.58
CA LYS A 76 12.48 -4.68 -2.93
C LYS A 76 12.69 -3.17 -2.94
N MET A 77 12.00 -2.43 -2.09
CA MET A 77 12.22 -0.99 -1.95
C MET A 77 13.63 -0.70 -1.42
N GLY A 78 14.13 -1.51 -0.49
CA GLY A 78 15.48 -1.40 0.08
C GLY A 78 16.61 -1.69 -0.93
N GLU A 79 16.33 -2.40 -2.02
CA GLU A 79 17.27 -2.62 -3.14
C GLU A 79 17.46 -1.33 -4.00
N THR A 80 16.65 -0.28 -3.77
CA THR A 80 16.67 0.95 -4.58
C THR A 80 16.87 2.20 -3.75
N LYS A 81 17.35 3.28 -4.38
CA LYS A 81 17.59 4.55 -3.68
C LYS A 81 16.30 5.38 -3.53
N ASN A 82 15.33 5.21 -4.41
CA ASN A 82 14.10 6.00 -4.44
C ASN A 82 12.97 5.26 -5.16
N ASN A 83 11.74 5.75 -4.96
CA ASN A 83 10.54 5.14 -5.53
C ASN A 83 10.56 5.12 -7.07
N ALA A 84 11.10 6.14 -7.73
CA ALA A 84 11.16 6.16 -9.20
C ALA A 84 11.99 4.98 -9.75
N GLN A 85 13.12 4.66 -9.11
CA GLN A 85 13.94 3.49 -9.46
C GLN A 85 13.20 2.19 -9.18
N PHE A 86 12.51 2.08 -8.03
CA PHE A 86 11.70 0.91 -7.70
C PHE A 86 10.58 0.67 -8.72
N ILE A 87 9.81 1.70 -9.07
CA ILE A 87 8.75 1.62 -10.08
C ILE A 87 9.29 1.30 -11.48
N GLN A 88 10.51 1.73 -11.81
CA GLN A 88 11.19 1.37 -13.06
C GLN A 88 11.69 -0.08 -13.09
N GLN A 89 12.19 -0.62 -11.98
CA GLN A 89 12.66 -2.02 -11.93
C GLN A 89 11.54 -3.04 -12.14
N MET A 90 10.28 -2.66 -11.89
CA MET A 90 9.11 -3.48 -12.19
C MET A 90 8.78 -3.59 -13.70
N ASN A 91 9.53 -2.90 -14.57
CA ASN A 91 9.38 -2.96 -16.04
C ASN A 91 10.06 -4.17 -16.70
N SER A 92 10.73 -5.03 -15.94
CA SER A 92 11.55 -6.14 -16.47
C SER A 92 10.97 -7.51 -16.16
#